data_AF-A0A926VV14-F1
#
_entry.id   AF-A0A926VV14-F1
#
_cell.length_a   1.000
_cell.length_b   1.000
_cell.length_c   1.000
_cell.angle_alpha   90.00
_cell.angle_beta   90.00
_cell.angle_gamma   90.00
#
_symmetry.space_group_name_H-M   'P 1'
#
loop_
_entity.id
_entity.type
_entity.pdbx_description
1 polymer ?
#
loop_
_entity_poly.entity_id
_entity_poly.type
_entity_poly.pdbx_seq_one_letter_code
_entity_poly.pdbx_strand_id
1 'polypeptide(L)' 'MTSENTLTNKRIRLRIPKDYHQEPVISRLVSDYGLTVNITAAILGANAVGDGWFDLELQGTDAQIQSALTYLHELELEV' A
#
# COMPACT_ATOMS: atom_id res chain seq x y z
N MET A 1 25.66 9.30 -11.48
CA MET A 1 24.46 9.88 -10.86
C MET A 1 24.03 8.87 -9.81
N THR A 2 24.28 9.14 -8.53
CA THR A 2 24.12 8.14 -7.45
C THR A 2 23.34 8.78 -6.32
N SER A 3 22.02 8.70 -6.41
CA SER A 3 21.09 9.09 -5.34
C SER A 3 19.81 8.28 -5.45
N GLU A 4 19.90 6.95 -5.62
CA GLU A 4 18.71 6.08 -5.73
C GLU A 4 18.66 4.99 -4.65
N ASN A 5 19.54 5.04 -3.64
CA ASN A 5 19.61 3.99 -2.61
C ASN A 5 19.33 4.49 -1.20
N THR A 6 18.76 5.69 -1.07
CA THR A 6 18.27 6.16 0.23
C THR A 6 16.91 5.55 0.45
N LEU A 7 16.78 4.75 1.51
CA LEU A 7 15.48 4.27 1.96
C LEU A 7 14.70 5.45 2.55
N THR A 8 13.49 5.67 2.05
CA THR A 8 12.55 6.66 2.53
C THR A 8 11.35 5.95 3.14
N ASN A 9 10.66 6.66 4.05
CA ASN A 9 9.45 6.18 4.70
C ASN A 9 8.30 7.09 4.28
N LYS A 10 7.19 6.51 3.81
CA LYS A 10 5.97 7.23 3.47
C LYS A 10 4.78 6.63 4.19
N ARG A 11 4.01 7.49 4.87
CA ARG A 11 2.75 7.09 5.49
C ARG A 11 1.59 7.37 4.54
N ILE A 12 0.70 6.40 4.40
CA ILE A 12 -0.52 6.51 3.59
C ILE A 12 -1.70 5.92 4.33
N ARG A 13 -2.91 6.34 3.94
CA ARG A 13 -4.16 5.73 4.37
C ARG A 13 -4.81 5.11 3.15
N LEU A 14 -4.89 3.79 3.12
CA LEU A 14 -5.42 3.02 2.01
C LEU A 14 -6.85 2.55 2.32
N ARG A 15 -7.82 2.90 1.47
CA ARG A 15 -9.15 2.29 1.45
C ARG A 15 -9.14 1.10 0.49
N ILE A 16 -9.42 -0.09 0.99
CA ILE A 16 -9.61 -1.31 0.18
C ILE A 16 -11.10 -1.66 0.19
N PRO A 17 -11.82 -1.47 -0.95
CA PRO A 17 -13.21 -1.87 -1.06
C PRO A 17 -13.40 -3.37 -0.90
N LYS A 18 -14.62 -3.77 -0.49
CA LYS A 18 -14.99 -5.17 -0.32
C LYS A 18 -14.73 -6.03 -1.58
N ASP A 19 -14.91 -5.43 -2.76
CA ASP A 19 -14.78 -6.15 -4.04
C ASP A 19 -13.33 -6.58 -4.32
N TYR A 20 -12.35 -5.99 -3.63
CA TYR A 20 -10.93 -6.35 -3.71
C TYR A 20 -10.48 -7.40 -2.69
N HIS A 21 -11.38 -8.00 -1.89
CA HIS A 21 -10.99 -9.01 -0.88
C HIS A 21 -10.27 -10.25 -1.44
N GLN A 22 -10.39 -10.51 -2.74
CA GLN A 22 -9.71 -11.64 -3.40
C GLN A 22 -8.33 -11.26 -3.96
N GLU A 23 -7.97 -9.97 -3.98
CA GLU A 23 -6.66 -9.53 -4.46
C GLU A 23 -5.73 -9.21 -3.28
N PRO A 24 -4.52 -9.79 -3.24
CA PRO A 24 -3.57 -9.54 -2.16
C PRO A 24 -2.83 -8.21 -2.39
N VAL A 25 -3.55 -7.09 -2.35
CA VAL A 25 -3.05 -5.74 -2.66
C VAL A 25 -1.78 -5.42 -1.86
N ILE A 26 -1.82 -5.60 -0.54
CA ILE A 26 -0.67 -5.33 0.34
C ILE A 26 0.50 -6.28 0.04
N SER A 27 0.24 -7.56 -0.26
CA SER A 27 1.31 -8.52 -0.57
C SER A 27 2.00 -8.22 -1.89
N ARG A 28 1.29 -7.65 -2.87
CA ARG A 28 1.88 -7.17 -4.13
C ARG A 28 2.80 -5.97 -3.91
N LEU A 29 2.48 -5.04 -2.99
CA LEU A 29 3.40 -3.96 -2.62
C LEU A 29 4.77 -4.48 -2.18
N VAL A 30 4.77 -5.60 -1.45
CA VAL A 30 6.01 -6.26 -1.01
C VAL A 30 6.67 -7.03 -2.15
N SER A 31 5.90 -7.88 -2.84
CA SER A 31 6.45 -8.86 -3.79
C SER A 31 6.86 -8.23 -5.13
N ASP A 32 6.05 -7.31 -5.65
CA ASP A 32 6.20 -6.77 -7.00
C ASP A 32 6.97 -5.44 -7.00
N TYR A 33 6.88 -4.67 -5.91
CA TYR A 33 7.52 -3.35 -5.77
C TYR A 33 8.70 -3.35 -4.78
N GLY A 34 8.94 -4.45 -4.07
CA GLY A 34 10.07 -4.58 -3.16
C GLY A 34 10.01 -3.65 -1.94
N LEU A 35 8.80 -3.27 -1.50
CA LEU A 35 8.60 -2.42 -0.33
C LEU A 35 8.52 -3.25 0.95
N THR A 36 9.01 -2.67 2.05
CA THR A 36 8.60 -3.10 3.39
C THR A 36 7.32 -2.33 3.75
N VAL A 37 6.28 -3.05 4.15
CA VAL A 37 4.99 -2.47 4.53
C VAL A 37 4.70 -2.76 5.99
N ASN A 38 4.53 -1.71 6.79
CA ASN A 38 4.09 -1.80 8.17
C ASN A 38 2.65 -1.31 8.27
N ILE A 39 1.76 -2.14 8.83
CA ILE A 39 0.37 -1.75 9.13
C ILE A 39 0.36 -1.12 10.52
N THR A 40 0.13 0.18 10.61
CA THR A 40 0.13 0.93 11.88
C THR A 40 -1.25 0.97 12.52
N ALA A 41 -2.31 0.98 11.72
CA ALA A 41 -3.69 0.82 12.16
C ALA A 41 -4.55 0.20 11.04
N ALA A 42 -5.64 -0.47 11.42
CA ALA A 42 -6.63 -0.96 10.48
C ALA A 42 -8.04 -0.90 11.08
N ILE A 43 -9.00 -0.46 10.27
CA ILE A 43 -10.43 -0.56 10.55
C ILE A 43 -11.01 -1.47 9.49
N LEU A 44 -11.53 -2.62 9.91
CA LEU A 44 -12.18 -3.60 9.05
C LEU A 44 -13.68 -3.54 9.31
N GLY A 45 -14.49 -3.49 8.24
CA GLY A 45 -15.94 -3.67 8.36
C GLY A 45 -16.28 -4.98 9.07
N ALA A 46 -17.33 -4.97 9.91
CA ALA A 46 -17.76 -6.17 10.63
C ALA A 46 -17.97 -7.33 9.64
N ASN A 47 -17.38 -8.49 9.93
CA ASN A 47 -17.39 -9.69 9.07
C ASN A 47 -16.83 -9.50 7.65
N ALA A 48 -15.90 -8.55 7.43
CA ALA A 48 -15.44 -8.17 6.08
C ALA A 48 -16.59 -7.76 5.14
N VAL A 49 -17.68 -7.25 5.73
CA VAL A 49 -18.81 -6.67 4.99
C VAL A 49 -18.63 -5.16 5.01
N GLY A 50 -17.88 -4.65 4.03
CA GLY A 50 -17.63 -3.23 3.86
C GLY A 50 -16.17 -2.94 3.52
N ASP A 51 -15.84 -1.66 3.37
CA ASP A 51 -14.47 -1.24 3.09
C ASP A 51 -13.56 -1.45 4.30
N GLY A 52 -12.31 -1.79 4.02
CA GLY A 52 -11.23 -1.76 5.00
C GLY A 52 -10.41 -0.49 4.85
N TRP A 53 -10.14 0.19 5.96
CA TRP A 53 -9.20 1.31 6.01
C TRP A 53 -7.90 0.85 6.67
N PHE A 54 -6.77 1.12 6.05
CA PHE A 54 -5.46 0.72 6.54
C PHE A 54 -4.52 1.92 6.57
N ASP A 55 -3.97 2.22 7.74
CA ASP A 55 -2.86 3.14 7.85
C ASP A 55 -1.58 2.33 7.67
N LEU A 56 -0.84 2.65 6.61
CA LEU A 56 0.37 1.96 6.20
C LEU A 56 1.57 2.88 6.28
N GLU A 57 2.69 2.35 6.73
CA GLU A 57 4.01 2.95 6.57
C GLU A 57 4.79 2.10 5.55
N LEU A 58 5.06 2.71 4.39
CA LEU A 58 5.81 2.13 3.29
C LEU A 58 7.28 2.54 3.44
N GLN A 59 8.18 1.58 3.31
CA GLN A 59 9.62 1.81 3.27
C GLN A 59 10.23 1.21 2.01
N GLY A 60 11.00 2.01 1.29
CA GLY A 60 11.67 1.63 0.05
C GLY A 60 12.42 2.82 -0.53
N THR A 61 12.93 2.71 -1.75
CA THR A 61 13.44 3.88 -2.47
C THR A 61 12.28 4.74 -2.98
N ASP A 62 12.55 6.02 -3.27
CA ASP A 62 11.52 6.92 -3.83
C ASP A 62 10.90 6.36 -5.12
N ALA A 63 11.71 5.72 -5.97
CA ALA A 63 11.23 5.09 -7.21
C ALA A 63 10.30 3.89 -6.93
N GLN A 64 10.62 3.05 -5.94
CA GLN A 64 9.77 1.91 -5.55
C GLN A 64 8.44 2.40 -4.96
N ILE A 65 8.50 3.39 -4.05
CA ILE A 65 7.31 3.96 -3.43
C ILE A 65 6.44 4.62 -4.50
N GLN A 66 7.01 5.39 -5.43
CA GLN A 66 6.25 6.03 -6.49
C GLN A 66 5.58 5.01 -7.42
N SER A 67 6.29 3.95 -7.79
CA SER A 67 5.74 2.86 -8.62
C SER A 67 4.57 2.14 -7.93
N ALA A 68 4.70 1.89 -6.63
CA ALA A 68 3.65 1.27 -5.83
C ALA A 68 2.42 2.18 -5.67
N LEU A 69 2.60 3.49 -5.51
CA LEU A 69 1.49 4.45 -5.47
C LEU A 69 0.75 4.53 -6.81
N THR A 70 1.47 4.49 -7.93
CA THR A 70 0.86 4.43 -9.27
C THR A 70 -0.04 3.20 -9.39
N TYR A 71 0.44 2.03 -8.96
CA TYR A 71 -0.37 0.80 -8.93
C TYR A 71 -1.65 0.93 -8.08
N LEU A 72 -1.55 1.52 -6.89
CA LEU A 72 -2.73 1.73 -6.04
C LEU A 72 -3.74 2.68 -6.70
N HIS A 73 -3.28 3.72 -7.40
CA HIS A 73 -4.13 4.62 -8.17
C HIS A 73 -4.78 3.94 -9.39
N GLU A 74 -4.06 3.05 -10.08
CA GLU A 74 -4.59 2.27 -11.22
C GLU A 74 -5.68 1.29 -10.79
N LEU A 75 -5.63 0.80 -9.54
CA LEU A 75 -6.69 0.02 -8.93
C LEU A 75 -7.88 0.87 -8.44
N GLU A 76 -7.88 2.18 -8.71
CA GLU A 76 -8.89 3.13 -8.24
C GLU A 76 -9.09 3.12 -6.71
N LEU A 77 -8.03 2.74 -5.97
CA LEU A 77 -8.03 2.75 -4.51
C LEU A 77 -7.76 4.18 -4.00
N GLU A 78 -8.40 4.54 -2.90
CA GLU A 78 -8.20 5.83 -2.24
C GLU A 78 -6.96 5.76 -1.34
N VAL A 79 -5.98 6.65 -1.60
CA VAL A 79 -4.64 6.70 -0.99
C VAL A 79 -4.26 8.10 -0.56
#